data_AF-A0A914SNB8-F1
#
_entry.id   AF-A0A914SNB8-F1
#
_cell.length_a   1.000
_cell.length_b   1.000
_cell.length_c   1.000
_cell.angle_alpha   90.00
_cell.angle_beta   90.00
_cell.angle_gamma   90.00
#
_symmetry.space_group_name_H-M   'P 1'
#
loop_
_entity.id
_entity.type
_entity.pdbx_description
1 polymer ?
#
loop_
_entity_poly.entity_id
_entity_poly.type
_entity_poly.pdbx_seq_one_letter_code
_entity_poly.pdbx_strand_id
1 'polypeptide(L)'
;MSELVEFIDGPLILVSWISTAAFTLIGQAFFRPGKNRFKAVWLNAVLFGVVFVAFVNLSFLIKEPIYQLPYYCYARVWDGTRKRAYLLLFFIVQLSASFIFCAIQTTQTTKATTSHRKFFHLTIGLIAFSGIIYDPKFVRLSAHLMLQIFIILEHLRSLECPPFNFLNPYLRTFIDPNQESETFILTPILLILGSLAMFVGQGAFYSILLGFGIVPFKGYTDLIKIAIAVPICTLAEAALSFGDNVILPSLAWIILSWP
;
A
#
# COMPACT_ATOMS: atom_id res chain seq x y z
N MET A 1 -22.36 16.12 -7.16
CA MET A 1 -20.94 16.04 -7.61
C MET A 1 -20.10 15.17 -6.67
N SER A 2 -20.06 15.44 -5.36
CA SER A 2 -19.29 14.62 -4.40
C SER A 2 -19.73 13.15 -4.35
N GLU A 3 -21.05 12.88 -4.35
CA GLU A 3 -21.56 11.51 -4.33
C GLU A 3 -21.20 10.71 -5.59
N LEU A 4 -21.19 11.35 -6.76
CA LEU A 4 -20.79 10.72 -8.03
C LEU A 4 -19.28 10.42 -8.06
N VAL A 5 -18.47 11.32 -7.50
CA VAL A 5 -17.02 11.11 -7.36
C VAL A 5 -16.70 10.01 -6.36
N GLU A 6 -17.49 9.84 -5.30
CA GLU A 6 -17.33 8.71 -4.39
C GLU A 6 -17.87 7.39 -4.98
N PHE A 7 -18.88 7.47 -5.84
CA PHE A 7 -19.48 6.31 -6.50
C PHE A 7 -18.48 5.59 -7.43
N ILE A 8 -17.47 6.29 -7.96
CA ILE A 8 -16.45 5.68 -8.84
C ILE A 8 -15.55 4.68 -8.10
N ASP A 9 -15.37 4.80 -6.77
CA ASP A 9 -14.38 4.04 -6.01
C ASP A 9 -14.60 2.52 -6.14
N GLY A 10 -15.84 2.06 -6.01
CA GLY A 10 -16.19 0.63 -6.09
C GLY A 10 -15.92 0.03 -7.47
N PRO A 11 -16.54 0.55 -8.54
CA PRO A 11 -16.27 0.14 -9.92
C PRO A 11 -14.79 0.21 -10.30
N LEU A 12 -14.09 1.28 -9.90
CA LEU A 12 -12.66 1.44 -10.18
C LEU A 12 -11.82 0.36 -9.50
N ILE A 13 -12.07 0.07 -8.22
CA ILE A 13 -11.39 -1.03 -7.49
C ILE A 13 -11.66 -2.37 -8.19
N LEU A 14 -12.92 -2.66 -8.52
CA LEU A 14 -13.28 -3.93 -9.17
C LEU A 14 -12.58 -4.12 -10.50
N VAL A 15 -12.71 -3.14 -11.40
CA VAL A 15 -12.16 -3.22 -12.76
C VAL A 15 -10.63 -3.26 -12.73
N SER A 16 -10.00 -2.51 -11.82
CA SER A 16 -8.54 -2.49 -11.67
C SER A 16 -8.00 -3.83 -11.15
N TRP A 17 -8.70 -4.53 -10.26
CA TRP A 17 -8.34 -5.89 -9.83
C TRP A 17 -8.47 -6.91 -10.96
N ILE A 18 -9.59 -6.91 -11.68
CA ILE A 18 -9.81 -7.80 -12.84
C ILE A 18 -8.71 -7.58 -13.88
N SER A 19 -8.39 -6.32 -14.16
CA SER A 19 -7.36 -5.94 -15.13
C SER A 19 -5.97 -6.35 -14.67
N THR A 20 -5.64 -6.15 -13.40
CA THR A 20 -4.37 -6.59 -12.81
C THR A 20 -4.21 -8.11 -12.92
N ALA A 21 -5.24 -8.88 -12.58
CA ALA A 21 -5.24 -10.34 -12.69
C ALA A 21 -5.13 -10.81 -14.16
N ALA A 22 -5.87 -10.18 -15.07
CA ALA A 22 -5.78 -10.49 -16.49
C ALA A 22 -4.36 -10.23 -17.03
N PHE A 23 -3.77 -9.07 -16.69
CA PHE A 23 -2.41 -8.72 -17.08
C PHE A 23 -1.38 -9.74 -16.57
N THR A 24 -1.43 -10.10 -15.29
CA THR A 24 -0.47 -11.06 -14.71
C THR A 24 -0.65 -12.47 -15.28
N LEU A 25 -1.87 -12.93 -15.50
CA LEU A 25 -2.13 -14.24 -16.11
C LEU A 25 -1.67 -14.31 -17.57
N ILE A 26 -1.96 -13.27 -18.37
CA ILE A 26 -1.49 -13.19 -19.77
C ILE A 26 0.04 -13.11 -19.78
N GLY A 27 0.64 -12.28 -18.93
CA GLY A 27 2.09 -12.17 -18.80
C GLY A 27 2.73 -13.52 -18.49
N GLN A 28 2.23 -14.26 -17.49
CA GLN A 28 2.75 -15.58 -17.14
C GLN A 28 2.56 -16.64 -18.25
N ALA A 29 1.39 -16.65 -18.90
CA ALA A 29 1.07 -17.66 -19.92
C ALA A 29 1.95 -17.53 -21.18
N PHE A 30 2.27 -16.30 -21.59
CA PHE A 30 2.97 -16.02 -22.83
C PHE A 30 4.45 -15.65 -22.64
N PHE A 31 4.89 -15.38 -21.42
CA PHE A 31 6.25 -14.93 -21.13
C PHE A 31 7.02 -15.96 -20.30
N ARG A 32 8.07 -16.52 -20.91
CA ARG A 32 9.15 -17.20 -20.17
C ARG A 32 10.32 -16.22 -19.98
N PRO A 33 11.02 -16.28 -18.82
CA PRO A 33 12.17 -15.42 -18.56
C PRO A 33 13.18 -15.47 -19.71
N GLY A 34 13.59 -14.31 -20.23
CA GLY A 34 14.56 -14.23 -21.31
C GLY A 34 14.70 -12.82 -21.90
N LYS A 35 15.93 -12.45 -22.30
CA LYS A 35 16.31 -11.10 -22.75
C LYS A 35 15.88 -10.77 -24.19
N ASN A 36 14.63 -11.04 -24.55
CA ASN A 36 14.12 -10.68 -25.88
C ASN A 36 13.36 -9.34 -25.83
N ARG A 37 13.95 -8.30 -26.43
CA ARG A 37 13.36 -6.95 -26.51
C ARG A 37 11.97 -6.94 -27.14
N PHE A 38 11.71 -7.79 -28.14
CA PHE A 38 10.40 -7.87 -28.78
C PHE A 38 9.31 -8.32 -27.79
N LYS A 39 9.64 -9.29 -26.93
CA LYS A 39 8.71 -9.76 -25.90
C LYS A 39 8.41 -8.68 -24.87
N ALA A 40 9.41 -7.87 -24.48
CA ALA A 40 9.19 -6.77 -23.56
C ALA A 40 8.28 -5.67 -24.14
N VAL A 41 8.45 -5.32 -25.42
CA VAL A 41 7.54 -4.39 -26.12
C VAL A 41 6.13 -4.94 -26.11
N TRP A 42 5.96 -6.23 -26.41
CA TRP A 42 4.65 -6.88 -26.39
C TRP A 42 4.00 -6.86 -25.00
N LEU A 43 4.75 -7.17 -23.94
CA LEU A 43 4.23 -7.15 -22.57
C LEU A 43 3.79 -5.73 -22.14
N ASN A 44 4.56 -4.71 -22.51
CA ASN A 44 4.16 -3.31 -22.31
C ASN A 44 2.89 -2.95 -23.11
N ALA A 45 2.77 -3.44 -24.35
CA ALA A 45 1.57 -3.24 -25.17
C ALA A 45 0.35 -3.93 -24.56
N VAL A 46 0.51 -5.13 -23.98
CA VAL A 46 -0.55 -5.84 -23.26
C VAL A 46 -0.97 -5.05 -22.03
N LEU A 47 -0.01 -4.53 -21.23
CA LEU A 47 -0.33 -3.68 -20.09
C LEU A 47 -1.16 -2.47 -20.52
N PHE A 48 -0.72 -1.77 -21.57
CA PHE A 48 -1.46 -0.63 -22.13
C PHE A 48 -2.87 -1.01 -22.59
N GLY A 49 -3.00 -2.13 -23.32
CA GLY A 49 -4.29 -2.63 -23.79
C GLY A 49 -5.22 -3.01 -22.65
N VAL A 50 -4.73 -3.69 -21.62
CA VAL A 50 -5.49 -4.06 -20.43
C VAL A 50 -5.95 -2.83 -19.66
N VAL A 51 -5.08 -1.83 -19.48
CA VAL A 51 -5.45 -0.55 -18.86
C VAL A 51 -6.51 0.17 -19.72
N PHE A 52 -6.35 0.21 -21.05
CA PHE A 52 -7.35 0.83 -21.92
C PHE A 52 -8.73 0.15 -21.79
N VAL A 53 -8.76 -1.19 -21.82
CA VAL A 53 -9.98 -1.97 -21.60
C VAL A 53 -10.56 -1.73 -20.21
N ALA A 54 -9.72 -1.55 -19.19
CA ALA A 54 -10.15 -1.17 -17.85
C ALA A 54 -10.91 0.17 -17.85
N PHE A 55 -10.39 1.19 -18.52
CA PHE A 55 -11.05 2.49 -18.64
C PHE A 55 -12.36 2.41 -19.44
N VAL A 56 -12.40 1.61 -20.50
CA VAL A 56 -13.65 1.35 -21.26
C VAL A 56 -14.71 0.69 -20.36
N ASN A 57 -14.34 -0.36 -19.63
CA ASN A 57 -15.25 -1.03 -18.70
C ASN A 57 -15.72 -0.11 -17.57
N LEU A 58 -14.83 0.72 -17.02
CA LEU A 58 -15.18 1.70 -16.01
C LEU A 58 -16.20 2.71 -16.54
N SER A 59 -15.97 3.24 -17.75
CA SER A 59 -16.89 4.14 -18.45
C SER A 59 -18.30 3.55 -18.56
N PHE A 60 -18.41 2.27 -18.95
CA PHE A 60 -19.71 1.58 -19.00
C PHE A 60 -20.35 1.42 -17.62
N LEU A 61 -19.58 1.06 -16.59
CA LEU A 61 -20.10 0.83 -15.23
C LEU A 61 -20.64 2.11 -14.58
N ILE A 62 -19.96 3.24 -14.76
CA ILE A 62 -20.39 4.52 -14.20
C ILE A 62 -21.32 5.31 -15.12
N LYS A 63 -21.56 4.81 -16.33
CA LYS A 63 -22.42 5.43 -17.36
C LYS A 63 -21.96 6.83 -17.79
N GLU A 64 -20.65 7.07 -17.76
CA GLU A 64 -20.04 8.32 -18.20
C GLU A 64 -19.09 8.05 -19.35
N PRO A 65 -18.96 8.97 -20.31
CA PRO A 65 -18.10 8.75 -21.46
C PRO A 65 -16.62 8.74 -21.06
N ILE A 66 -15.82 7.93 -21.74
CA ILE A 66 -14.42 7.64 -21.39
C ILE A 66 -13.54 8.90 -21.24
N TYR A 67 -13.80 9.95 -22.02
CA TYR A 67 -13.04 11.21 -21.97
C TYR A 67 -13.26 12.00 -20.68
N GLN A 68 -14.33 11.71 -19.92
CA GLN A 68 -14.57 12.32 -18.61
C GLN A 68 -13.87 11.58 -17.47
N LEU A 69 -13.42 10.34 -17.67
CA LEU A 69 -12.74 9.56 -16.62
C LEU A 69 -11.51 10.28 -16.02
N PRO A 70 -10.64 10.94 -16.80
CA PRO A 70 -9.54 11.72 -16.22
C PRO A 70 -10.04 12.80 -15.23
N TYR A 71 -11.17 13.45 -15.54
CA TYR A 71 -11.78 14.44 -14.63
C TYR A 71 -12.25 13.79 -13.33
N TYR A 72 -12.95 12.66 -13.38
CA TYR A 72 -13.39 11.96 -12.17
C TYR A 72 -12.21 11.46 -11.32
N CYS A 73 -11.19 10.89 -11.96
CA CYS A 73 -9.96 10.48 -11.27
C CYS A 73 -9.27 11.67 -10.60
N TYR A 74 -9.17 12.81 -11.28
CA TYR A 74 -8.60 14.03 -10.71
C TYR A 74 -9.44 14.56 -9.55
N ALA A 75 -10.76 14.70 -9.74
CA ALA A 75 -11.69 15.17 -8.72
C ALA A 75 -11.70 14.26 -7.47
N ARG A 76 -11.37 12.97 -7.65
CA ARG A 76 -11.22 12.03 -6.55
C ARG A 76 -9.97 12.28 -5.71
N VAL A 77 -8.87 12.67 -6.35
CA VAL A 77 -7.60 13.03 -5.69
C VAL A 77 -7.72 14.42 -5.06
N TRP A 78 -8.33 15.37 -5.76
CA TRP A 78 -8.41 16.77 -5.33
C TRP A 78 -9.85 17.27 -5.32
N ASP A 79 -10.36 17.50 -4.11
CA ASP A 79 -11.71 18.06 -3.87
C ASP A 79 -11.70 19.58 -3.62
N GLY A 80 -10.54 20.25 -3.73
CA GLY A 80 -10.40 21.69 -3.49
C GLY A 80 -10.31 22.10 -2.02
N THR A 81 -10.44 21.17 -1.07
CA THR A 81 -10.46 21.52 0.36
C THR A 81 -9.06 21.65 0.96
N ARG A 82 -8.91 22.52 1.96
CA ARG A 82 -7.66 22.63 2.74
C ARG A 82 -7.31 21.33 3.46
N LYS A 83 -8.32 20.61 3.94
CA LYS A 83 -8.18 19.30 4.58
C LYS A 83 -7.50 18.30 3.62
N ARG A 84 -7.97 18.21 2.38
CA ARG A 84 -7.34 17.38 1.34
C ARG A 84 -5.91 17.81 1.06
N ALA A 85 -5.67 19.11 0.96
CA ALA A 85 -4.34 19.66 0.72
C ALA A 85 -3.32 19.23 1.77
N TYR A 86 -3.64 19.39 3.05
CA TYR A 86 -2.74 18.99 4.14
C TYR A 86 -2.54 17.48 4.18
N LEU A 87 -3.59 16.69 3.91
CA LEU A 87 -3.48 15.23 3.85
C LEU A 87 -2.54 14.77 2.72
N LEU A 88 -2.73 15.31 1.51
CA LEU A 88 -1.87 14.99 0.36
C LEU A 88 -0.43 15.46 0.55
N LEU A 89 -0.23 16.66 1.12
CA LEU A 89 1.09 17.16 1.44
C LEU A 89 1.80 16.24 2.43
N PHE A 90 1.09 15.80 3.48
CA PHE A 90 1.62 14.85 4.44
C PHE A 90 2.00 13.52 3.76
N PHE A 91 1.14 12.98 2.89
CA PHE A 91 1.44 11.77 2.13
C PHE A 91 2.67 11.93 1.23
N ILE A 92 2.81 13.08 0.56
CA ILE A 92 3.99 13.38 -0.27
C ILE A 92 5.26 13.42 0.58
N VAL A 93 5.22 13.99 1.78
CA VAL A 93 6.36 13.99 2.71
C VAL A 93 6.74 12.56 3.09
N GLN A 94 5.77 11.72 3.46
CA GLN A 94 6.03 10.32 3.81
C GLN A 94 6.63 9.52 2.63
N LEU A 95 6.04 9.66 1.43
CA LEU A 95 6.54 9.02 0.21
C LEU A 95 7.96 9.51 -0.14
N SER A 96 8.21 10.81 -0.04
CA SER A 96 9.53 11.39 -0.32
C SER A 96 10.58 10.86 0.67
N ALA A 97 10.23 10.74 1.95
CA ALA A 97 11.10 10.13 2.95
C ALA A 97 11.43 8.68 2.60
N SER A 98 10.44 7.89 2.16
CA SER A 98 10.66 6.51 1.68
C SER A 98 11.59 6.45 0.46
N PHE A 99 11.40 7.32 -0.53
CA PHE A 99 12.25 7.35 -1.73
C PHE A 99 13.69 7.78 -1.41
N ILE A 100 13.87 8.82 -0.60
CA ILE A 100 15.19 9.29 -0.15
C ILE A 100 15.89 8.18 0.63
N PHE A 101 15.17 7.50 1.53
CA PHE A 101 15.71 6.39 2.29
C PHE A 101 16.14 5.22 1.38
N CYS A 102 15.32 4.83 0.40
CA CYS A 102 15.69 3.84 -0.61
C CYS A 102 16.95 4.26 -1.39
N ALA A 103 17.03 5.53 -1.83
CA ALA A 103 18.17 6.04 -2.58
C ALA A 103 19.47 5.98 -1.75
N ILE A 104 19.41 6.42 -0.49
CA ILE A 104 20.54 6.33 0.45
C ILE A 104 20.91 4.88 0.72
N GLN A 105 19.94 4.00 0.97
CA GLN A 105 20.23 2.59 1.25
C GLN A 105 20.86 1.88 0.04
N THR A 106 20.50 2.28 -1.18
CA THR A 106 21.05 1.68 -2.41
C THR A 106 22.50 2.08 -2.66
N THR A 107 22.97 3.22 -2.12
CA THR A 107 24.39 3.57 -2.17
C THR A 107 25.21 2.85 -1.10
N GLN A 108 24.55 2.34 -0.06
CA GLN A 108 25.19 1.49 0.95
C GLN A 108 25.28 0.07 0.41
N THR A 109 26.47 -0.54 0.46
CA THR A 109 26.68 -1.93 0.02
C THR A 109 26.12 -2.97 1.00
N THR A 110 25.43 -2.53 2.05
CA THR A 110 24.90 -3.37 3.12
C THR A 110 23.47 -3.78 2.81
N LYS A 111 23.12 -5.03 3.15
CA LYS A 111 21.74 -5.52 3.04
C LYS A 111 20.84 -4.79 4.04
N ALA A 112 19.56 -4.66 3.68
CA ALA A 112 18.61 -4.02 4.56
C ALA A 112 18.42 -4.80 5.87
N THR A 113 18.38 -4.05 6.98
CA THR A 113 18.16 -4.60 8.31
C THR A 113 16.68 -4.61 8.66
N THR A 114 16.33 -5.27 9.78
CA THR A 114 14.99 -5.18 10.36
C THR A 114 14.60 -3.73 10.66
N SER A 115 15.54 -2.88 11.09
CA SER A 115 15.30 -1.45 11.33
C SER A 115 14.90 -0.69 10.06
N HIS A 116 15.42 -1.08 8.90
CA HIS A 116 15.02 -0.49 7.62
C HIS A 116 13.57 -0.85 7.27
N ARG A 117 13.16 -2.10 7.50
CA ARG A 117 11.76 -2.52 7.32
C ARG A 117 10.80 -1.77 8.25
N LYS A 118 11.22 -1.56 9.50
CA LYS A 118 10.47 -0.79 10.52
C LYS A 118 10.23 0.66 10.09
N PHE A 119 11.19 1.31 9.44
CA PHE A 119 11.01 2.64 8.87
C PHE A 119 9.88 2.69 7.83
N PHE A 120 9.82 1.71 6.91
CA PHE A 120 8.75 1.71 5.91
C PHE A 120 7.38 1.41 6.53
N HIS A 121 7.30 0.50 7.50
CA HIS A 121 6.07 0.27 8.28
C HIS A 121 5.59 1.54 8.99
N LEU A 122 6.50 2.34 9.53
CA LEU A 122 6.15 3.64 10.11
C LEU A 122 5.56 4.58 9.06
N THR A 123 6.24 4.79 7.92
CA THR A 123 5.76 5.73 6.88
C THR A 123 4.38 5.32 6.33
N ILE A 124 4.18 4.04 6.02
CA ILE A 124 2.89 3.51 5.56
C ILE A 124 1.85 3.57 6.69
N GLY A 125 2.25 3.27 7.92
CA GLY A 125 1.41 3.36 9.11
C GLY A 125 0.88 4.78 9.33
N LEU A 126 1.72 5.80 9.14
CA LEU A 126 1.33 7.21 9.24
C LEU A 126 0.38 7.63 8.12
N ILE A 127 0.62 7.19 6.87
CA ILE A 127 -0.31 7.40 5.74
C ILE A 127 -1.66 6.74 6.03
N ALA A 128 -1.66 5.48 6.46
CA ALA A 128 -2.87 4.74 6.79
C ALA A 128 -3.63 5.40 7.94
N PHE A 129 -2.93 5.75 9.02
CA PHE A 129 -3.49 6.41 10.20
C PHE A 129 -4.19 7.72 9.86
N SER A 130 -3.45 8.65 9.26
CA SER A 130 -4.00 9.96 8.89
C SER A 130 -5.09 9.83 7.82
N GLY A 131 -4.94 8.90 6.88
CA GLY A 131 -5.97 8.55 5.91
C GLY A 131 -7.26 8.05 6.55
N ILE A 132 -7.19 7.10 7.48
CA ILE A 132 -8.37 6.54 8.17
C ILE A 132 -9.10 7.63 8.96
N ILE A 133 -8.39 8.54 9.62
CA ILE A 133 -9.01 9.61 10.40
C ILE A 133 -9.66 10.67 9.51
N TYR A 134 -8.96 11.09 8.44
CA TYR A 134 -9.38 12.26 7.68
C TYR A 134 -10.18 11.90 6.42
N ASP A 135 -9.87 10.81 5.72
CA ASP A 135 -10.65 10.31 4.59
C ASP A 135 -10.50 8.79 4.39
N PRO A 136 -11.32 7.98 5.11
CA PRO A 136 -11.30 6.52 5.01
C PRO A 136 -11.54 6.00 3.59
N LYS A 137 -12.39 6.67 2.80
CA LYS A 137 -12.73 6.22 1.45
C LYS A 137 -11.52 6.37 0.53
N PHE A 138 -10.79 7.48 0.64
CA PHE A 138 -9.63 7.75 -0.22
C PHE A 138 -8.45 6.85 0.12
N VAL A 139 -8.18 6.65 1.41
CA VAL A 139 -7.09 5.73 1.80
C VAL A 139 -7.41 4.29 1.41
N ARG A 140 -8.69 3.86 1.49
CA ARG A 140 -9.13 2.55 0.99
C ARG A 140 -8.85 2.40 -0.51
N LEU A 141 -9.29 3.36 -1.32
CA LEU A 141 -9.03 3.36 -2.77
C LEU A 141 -7.52 3.31 -3.05
N SER A 142 -6.77 4.20 -2.40
CA SER A 142 -5.31 4.31 -2.58
C SER A 142 -4.58 3.03 -2.19
N ALA A 143 -5.00 2.35 -1.12
CA ALA A 143 -4.40 1.08 -0.69
C ALA A 143 -4.59 -0.03 -1.73
N HIS A 144 -5.79 -0.16 -2.30
CA HIS A 144 -6.05 -1.14 -3.37
C HIS A 144 -5.20 -0.84 -4.62
N LEU A 145 -5.20 0.41 -5.08
CA LEU A 145 -4.46 0.80 -6.28
C LEU A 145 -2.94 0.66 -6.07
N MET A 146 -2.41 1.04 -4.91
CA MET A 146 -0.99 0.90 -4.59
C MET A 146 -0.55 -0.57 -4.57
N LEU A 147 -1.37 -1.45 -3.97
CA LEU A 147 -1.09 -2.89 -3.97
C LEU A 147 -1.04 -3.45 -5.39
N GLN A 148 -1.99 -3.07 -6.24
CA GLN A 148 -2.01 -3.49 -7.65
C GLN A 148 -0.80 -2.93 -8.43
N ILE A 149 -0.41 -1.68 -8.19
CA ILE A 149 0.80 -1.09 -8.79
C ILE A 149 2.04 -1.91 -8.41
N PHE A 150 2.20 -2.28 -7.13
CA PHE A 150 3.33 -3.13 -6.72
C PHE A 150 3.29 -4.53 -7.32
N ILE A 151 2.10 -5.14 -7.46
CA ILE A 151 1.96 -6.43 -8.17
C ILE A 151 2.41 -6.29 -9.64
N ILE A 152 1.95 -5.25 -10.34
CA ILE A 152 2.29 -5.00 -11.74
C ILE A 152 3.79 -4.74 -11.89
N LEU A 153 4.36 -3.88 -11.05
CA LEU A 153 5.80 -3.56 -11.07
C LEU A 153 6.66 -4.79 -10.78
N GLU A 154 6.28 -5.59 -9.79
CA GLU A 154 6.99 -6.83 -9.45
C GLU A 154 6.87 -7.86 -10.56
N HIS A 155 5.71 -7.98 -11.20
CA HIS A 155 5.52 -8.86 -12.34
C HIS A 155 6.39 -8.44 -13.53
N LEU A 156 6.42 -7.14 -13.88
CA LEU A 156 7.27 -6.63 -14.95
C LEU A 156 8.77 -6.79 -14.63
N ARG A 157 9.17 -6.53 -13.38
CA ARG A 157 10.56 -6.65 -12.92
C ARG A 157 11.03 -8.11 -12.90
N SER A 158 10.24 -9.04 -12.37
CA SER A 158 10.56 -10.46 -12.31
C SER A 158 10.75 -11.08 -13.69
N LEU A 159 10.10 -10.52 -14.72
CA LEU A 159 10.28 -10.88 -16.13
C LEU A 159 11.43 -10.12 -16.83
N GLU A 160 12.21 -9.32 -16.10
CA GLU A 160 13.27 -8.44 -16.61
C GLU A 160 12.79 -7.47 -17.71
N CYS A 161 11.52 -7.05 -17.69
CA CYS A 161 10.93 -6.19 -18.71
C CYS A 161 11.42 -4.73 -18.60
N PRO A 162 12.08 -4.15 -19.62
CA PRO A 162 12.39 -2.72 -19.63
C PRO A 162 11.12 -1.85 -19.77
N PRO A 163 11.11 -0.64 -19.19
CA PRO A 163 12.19 -0.04 -18.41
C PRO A 163 12.28 -0.58 -16.97
N PHE A 164 11.28 -1.30 -16.48
CA PHE A 164 11.07 -1.66 -15.06
C PHE A 164 12.18 -2.50 -14.41
N ASN A 165 13.04 -3.14 -15.21
CA ASN A 165 14.24 -3.81 -14.71
C ASN A 165 15.21 -2.84 -13.99
N PHE A 166 15.08 -1.51 -14.15
CA PHE A 166 15.82 -0.51 -13.37
C PHE A 166 15.55 -0.59 -11.86
N LEU A 167 14.45 -1.21 -11.44
CA LEU A 167 14.08 -1.37 -10.03
C LEU A 167 14.93 -2.42 -9.31
N ASN A 168 15.60 -3.31 -10.04
CA ASN A 168 16.39 -4.40 -9.47
C ASN A 168 17.43 -3.96 -8.42
N PRO A 169 18.34 -3.00 -8.68
CA PRO A 169 19.32 -2.57 -7.69
C PRO A 169 18.68 -2.00 -6.41
N TYR A 170 17.54 -1.33 -6.53
CA TYR A 170 16.83 -0.75 -5.38
C TYR A 170 16.15 -1.84 -4.54
N LEU A 171 15.44 -2.76 -5.18
CA LEU A 171 14.62 -3.76 -4.48
C LEU A 171 15.44 -4.95 -3.96
N ARG A 172 16.52 -5.34 -4.64
CA ARG A 172 17.38 -6.45 -4.20
C ARG A 172 18.04 -6.21 -2.85
N THR A 173 18.29 -4.96 -2.49
CA THR A 173 18.84 -4.58 -1.18
C THR A 173 17.90 -4.94 -0.02
N PHE A 174 16.60 -5.08 -0.29
CA PHE A 174 15.57 -5.36 0.71
C PHE A 174 15.12 -6.83 0.74
N ILE A 175 15.71 -7.70 -0.10
CA ILE A 175 15.40 -9.15 -0.10
C ILE A 175 15.63 -9.72 1.29
N ASP A 176 14.61 -10.40 1.82
CA ASP A 176 14.79 -11.29 2.96
C ASP A 176 15.29 -12.66 2.44
N PRO A 177 16.56 -13.03 2.69
CA PRO A 177 17.14 -14.27 2.16
C PRO A 177 16.46 -15.54 2.71
N ASN A 178 15.69 -15.44 3.80
CA ASN A 178 14.98 -16.58 4.38
C ASN A 178 13.60 -16.80 3.77
N GLN A 179 13.04 -15.81 3.06
CA GLN A 179 11.65 -15.83 2.59
C GLN A 179 11.51 -15.56 1.10
N GLU A 180 12.51 -14.96 0.46
CA GLU A 180 12.41 -14.43 -0.91
C GLU A 180 13.56 -14.88 -1.81
N SER A 181 13.39 -14.68 -3.12
CA SER A 181 14.40 -14.99 -4.14
C SER A 181 14.67 -13.76 -5.00
N GLU A 182 15.80 -13.73 -5.72
CA GLU A 182 16.08 -12.63 -6.66
C GLU A 182 15.04 -12.50 -7.79
N THR A 183 14.37 -13.62 -8.11
CA THR A 183 13.30 -13.68 -9.11
C THR A 183 12.03 -13.04 -8.58
N PHE A 184 11.67 -13.30 -7.32
CA PHE A 184 10.45 -12.79 -6.69
C PHE A 184 10.77 -12.05 -5.38
N ILE A 185 10.69 -10.72 -5.46
CA ILE A 185 10.91 -9.79 -4.35
C ILE A 185 9.55 -9.26 -3.93
N LEU A 186 8.92 -9.94 -2.98
CA LEU A 186 7.57 -9.63 -2.51
C LEU A 186 7.57 -8.57 -1.41
N THR A 187 8.73 -8.17 -0.91
CA THR A 187 8.89 -7.27 0.24
C THR A 187 8.01 -6.02 0.14
N PRO A 188 7.95 -5.26 -0.97
CA PRO A 188 7.05 -4.11 -1.09
C PRO A 188 5.56 -4.46 -0.96
N ILE A 189 5.14 -5.62 -1.48
CA ILE A 189 3.76 -6.13 -1.41
C ILE A 189 3.45 -6.59 0.02
N LEU A 190 4.33 -7.40 0.61
CA LEU A 190 4.21 -7.93 1.97
C LEU A 190 4.26 -6.82 3.02
N LEU A 191 4.98 -5.72 2.76
CA LEU A 191 5.01 -4.57 3.65
C LEU A 191 3.64 -3.88 3.74
N ILE A 192 2.93 -3.69 2.63
CA ILE A 192 1.55 -3.15 2.63
C ILE A 192 0.62 -4.11 3.37
N LEU A 193 0.66 -5.41 3.03
CA LEU A 193 -0.21 -6.42 3.64
C LEU A 193 0.07 -6.59 5.14
N GLY A 194 1.34 -6.62 5.53
CA GLY A 194 1.78 -6.70 6.92
C GLY A 194 1.38 -5.46 7.72
N SER A 195 1.44 -4.27 7.11
CA SER A 195 0.95 -3.05 7.77
C SER A 195 -0.55 -3.13 8.03
N LEU A 196 -1.34 -3.63 7.08
CA LEU A 196 -2.78 -3.89 7.30
C LEU A 196 -3.00 -4.94 8.40
N ALA A 197 -2.22 -6.02 8.39
CA ALA A 197 -2.30 -7.06 9.41
C ALA A 197 -2.02 -6.52 10.83
N MET A 198 -1.10 -5.56 10.99
CA MET A 198 -0.89 -4.88 12.27
C MET A 198 -2.13 -4.11 12.74
N PHE A 199 -2.79 -3.35 11.85
CA PHE A 199 -4.04 -2.65 12.20
C PHE A 199 -5.15 -3.64 12.58
N VAL A 200 -5.30 -4.73 11.83
CA VAL A 200 -6.30 -5.78 12.12
C VAL A 200 -6.00 -6.49 13.44
N GLY A 201 -4.73 -6.84 13.70
CA GLY A 201 -4.30 -7.47 14.94
C GLY A 201 -4.58 -6.63 16.17
N GLN A 202 -4.31 -5.32 16.10
CA GLN A 202 -4.63 -4.38 17.18
C GLN A 202 -6.15 -4.22 17.37
N GLY A 203 -6.93 -4.21 16.29
CA GLY A 203 -8.40 -4.21 16.36
C GLY A 203 -8.97 -5.48 16.97
N ALA A 204 -8.41 -6.64 16.62
CA ALA A 204 -8.79 -7.93 17.21
C ALA A 204 -8.45 -7.99 18.70
N PHE A 205 -7.25 -7.54 19.08
CA PHE A 205 -6.85 -7.44 20.49
C PHE A 205 -7.80 -6.54 21.29
N TYR A 206 -8.12 -5.35 20.78
CA TYR A 206 -9.09 -4.45 21.41
C TYR A 206 -10.49 -5.09 21.54
N SER A 207 -10.94 -5.81 20.51
CA SER A 207 -12.22 -6.53 20.54
C SER A 207 -12.26 -7.63 21.61
N ILE A 208 -11.13 -8.30 21.87
CA ILE A 208 -10.99 -9.26 22.97
C ILE A 208 -11.14 -8.54 24.32
N LEU A 209 -10.47 -7.39 24.50
CA LEU A 209 -10.57 -6.62 25.75
C LEU A 209 -12.01 -6.14 26.02
N LEU A 210 -12.74 -5.74 24.97
CA LEU A 210 -14.16 -5.43 25.05
C LEU A 210 -14.99 -6.65 25.49
N GLY A 211 -14.76 -7.80 24.85
CA GLY A 211 -15.50 -9.04 25.14
C GLY A 211 -15.35 -9.52 26.60
N PHE A 212 -14.19 -9.26 27.21
CA PHE A 212 -13.96 -9.54 28.63
C PHE A 212 -14.43 -8.43 29.59
N GLY A 213 -15.02 -7.34 29.08
CA GLY A 213 -15.48 -6.22 29.91
C GLY A 213 -14.36 -5.42 30.56
N ILE A 214 -13.13 -5.57 30.05
CA ILE A 214 -11.93 -4.93 30.61
C ILE A 214 -11.90 -3.44 30.23
N VAL A 215 -12.31 -3.12 29.00
CA VAL A 215 -12.41 -1.75 28.49
C VAL A 215 -13.85 -1.47 28.02
N PRO A 216 -14.37 -0.26 28.20
CA PRO A 216 -15.68 0.12 27.68
C PRO A 216 -15.60 0.53 26.19
N PHE A 217 -16.61 0.14 25.38
CA PHE A 217 -16.75 0.66 24.01
C PHE A 217 -17.39 2.06 24.05
N LYS A 218 -16.60 3.06 23.70
CA LYS A 218 -16.97 4.48 23.60
C LYS A 218 -17.11 4.94 22.13
N GLY A 219 -16.97 4.04 21.16
CA GLY A 219 -17.24 4.31 19.74
C GLY A 219 -16.03 4.88 19.01
N TYR A 220 -16.16 6.05 18.39
CA TYR A 220 -15.10 6.64 17.52
C TYR A 220 -13.77 6.89 18.26
N THR A 221 -13.82 7.17 19.57
CA THR A 221 -12.62 7.36 20.40
C THR A 221 -11.75 6.11 20.45
N ASP A 222 -12.33 4.92 20.35
CA ASP A 222 -11.59 3.67 20.45
C ASP A 222 -10.89 3.32 19.13
N LEU A 223 -11.52 3.69 18.00
CA LEU A 223 -10.86 3.63 16.70
C LEU A 223 -9.63 4.53 16.66
N ILE A 224 -9.72 5.74 17.26
CA ILE A 224 -8.56 6.63 17.39
C ILE A 224 -7.48 5.98 18.26
N LYS A 225 -7.84 5.34 19.39
CA LYS A 225 -6.88 4.65 20.27
C LYS A 225 -6.15 3.51 19.55
N ILE A 226 -6.86 2.66 18.82
CA ILE A 226 -6.25 1.60 17.98
C ILE A 226 -5.31 2.22 16.95
N ALA A 227 -5.80 3.26 16.27
CA ALA A 227 -5.07 3.92 15.22
C ALA A 227 -3.80 4.62 15.77
N ILE A 228 -3.80 5.13 17.01
CA ILE A 228 -2.63 5.70 17.71
C ILE A 228 -1.70 4.59 18.23
N ALA A 229 -2.26 3.50 18.75
CA ALA A 229 -1.50 2.39 19.29
C ALA A 229 -0.58 1.77 18.24
N VAL A 230 -1.04 1.65 16.98
CA VAL A 230 -0.26 1.10 15.87
C VAL A 230 1.06 1.85 15.64
N PRO A 231 1.10 3.16 15.29
CA PRO A 231 2.35 3.88 15.05
C PRO A 231 3.22 3.97 16.30
N ILE A 232 2.65 4.09 17.52
CA ILE A 232 3.45 4.08 18.76
C ILE A 232 4.10 2.72 18.99
N CYS A 233 3.36 1.63 18.80
CA CYS A 233 3.92 0.28 18.89
C CYS A 233 4.97 0.06 17.80
N THR A 234 4.72 0.49 16.56
CA THR A 234 5.71 0.42 15.48
C THR A 234 6.96 1.25 15.78
N LEU A 235 6.83 2.44 16.39
CA LEU A 235 7.96 3.26 16.83
C LEU A 235 8.74 2.62 17.97
N ALA A 236 8.04 2.07 18.97
CA ALA A 236 8.66 1.38 20.08
C ALA A 236 9.36 0.10 19.60
N GLU A 237 8.71 -0.67 18.73
CA GLU A 237 9.32 -1.80 18.06
C GLU A 237 10.55 -1.34 17.26
N ALA A 238 10.48 -0.21 16.56
CA ALA A 238 11.61 0.35 15.82
C ALA A 238 12.82 0.67 16.70
N ALA A 239 12.57 1.18 17.91
CA ALA A 239 13.62 1.58 18.85
C ALA A 239 14.18 0.39 19.67
N LEU A 240 13.43 -0.70 19.80
CA LEU A 240 13.78 -1.82 20.67
C LEU A 240 14.32 -3.02 19.86
N SER A 241 15.47 -3.55 20.29
CA SER A 241 16.10 -4.74 19.71
C SER A 241 15.78 -6.04 20.46
N PHE A 242 15.10 -5.95 21.62
CA PHE A 242 14.76 -7.07 22.50
C PHE A 242 13.45 -6.80 23.26
N GLY A 243 12.69 -7.86 23.58
CA GLY A 243 11.50 -7.77 24.44
C GLY A 243 10.24 -7.28 23.74
N ASP A 244 10.21 -7.29 22.41
CA ASP A 244 9.05 -6.99 21.56
C ASP A 244 7.76 -7.72 21.98
N ASN A 245 7.87 -9.02 22.30
CA ASN A 245 6.72 -9.85 22.72
C ASN A 245 6.11 -9.46 24.08
N VAL A 246 6.76 -8.61 24.87
CA VAL A 246 6.25 -8.14 26.17
C VAL A 246 5.98 -6.64 26.14
N ILE A 247 6.90 -5.87 25.56
CA ILE A 247 6.83 -4.41 25.55
C ILE A 247 5.72 -3.92 24.61
N LEU A 248 5.55 -4.53 23.42
CA LEU A 248 4.53 -4.08 22.47
C LEU A 248 3.11 -4.36 22.96
N PRO A 249 2.77 -5.56 23.48
CA PRO A 249 1.47 -5.78 24.09
C PRO A 249 1.21 -4.86 25.30
N SER A 250 2.24 -4.58 26.11
CA SER A 250 2.12 -3.68 27.26
C SER A 250 1.86 -2.22 26.85
N LEU A 251 2.55 -1.73 25.81
CA LEU A 251 2.32 -0.39 25.26
C LEU A 251 0.93 -0.29 24.62
N ALA A 252 0.55 -1.28 23.81
CA ALA A 252 -0.78 -1.36 23.23
C ALA A 252 -1.85 -1.34 24.33
N TRP A 253 -1.67 -2.15 25.39
CA TRP A 253 -2.54 -2.15 26.55
C TRP A 253 -2.67 -0.76 27.20
N ILE A 254 -1.56 -0.09 27.51
CA ILE A 254 -1.57 1.24 28.14
C ILE A 254 -2.36 2.24 27.30
N ILE A 255 -2.15 2.25 25.98
CA ILE A 255 -2.81 3.19 25.06
C ILE A 255 -4.29 2.88 24.93
N LEU A 256 -4.65 1.59 24.80
CA LEU A 256 -6.02 1.15 24.59
C LEU A 256 -6.87 1.23 25.86
N SER A 257 -6.27 1.07 27.04
CA SER A 257 -6.94 1.14 28.34
C SER A 257 -6.98 2.56 28.93
N TRP A 258 -6.26 3.52 28.35
CA TRP A 258 -6.28 4.91 28.81
C TRP A 258 -7.71 5.48 28.76
N PRO A 259 -8.19 6.18 29.81
CA PRO A 259 -9.57 6.66 29.92
C PRO A 259 -10.03 7.55 28.75
#